data_AF-A0A7C4ZEF3-F1
#
_entry.id   AF-A0A7C4ZEF3-F1
#
_cell.length_a   1.000
_cell.length_b   1.000
_cell.length_c   1.000
_cell.angle_alpha   90.00
_cell.angle_beta   90.00
_cell.angle_gamma   90.00
#
_symmetry.space_group_name_H-M   'P 1'
#
loop_
_entity.id
_entity.type
_entity.pdbx_description
1 polymer ?
#
loop_
_entity_poly.entity_id
_entity_poly.type
_entity_poly.pdbx_seq_one_letter_code
_entity_poly.pdbx_strand_id
1 'polypeptide(L)'
;MEIVHYKLLGLTAFFLCLRVLVTYFDVLPVKARRVVCEYLDLGAIASIAALLLITFVFQVSRVEGDSMLPTLKDGQYTLVNKLVYRLHPPERGDVIVFRSPQEPGRDYIKRVIALPGETIEIRNGWV
;
A
#
# COMPACT_ATOMS: atom_id res chain seq x y z
N MET A 1 -6.88 -22.38 31.53
CA MET A 1 -5.43 -22.64 31.77
C MET A 1 -4.73 -23.25 30.55
N GLU A 2 -5.44 -23.97 29.66
CA GLU A 2 -4.85 -24.66 28.50
C GLU A 2 -4.38 -23.76 27.34
N ILE A 3 -5.06 -22.64 27.06
CA ILE A 3 -4.72 -21.74 25.93
C ILE A 3 -3.35 -21.06 26.12
N VAL A 4 -2.99 -20.75 27.36
CA VAL A 4 -1.68 -20.14 27.69
C VAL A 4 -0.55 -21.15 27.50
N HIS A 5 -0.82 -22.44 27.78
CA HIS A 5 0.16 -23.51 27.66
C HIS A 5 0.52 -23.80 26.19
N TYR A 6 -0.45 -23.82 25.27
CA TYR A 6 -0.20 -24.01 23.84
C TYR A 6 0.60 -22.86 23.21
N LYS A 7 0.32 -21.60 23.62
CA LYS A 7 1.10 -20.43 23.18
C LYS A 7 2.55 -20.51 23.63
N LEU A 8 2.80 -20.97 24.85
CA LEU A 8 4.15 -21.11 25.39
C LEU A 8 4.94 -22.24 24.69
N LEU A 9 4.30 -23.38 24.44
CA LEU A 9 4.88 -24.51 23.70
C LEU A 9 5.20 -24.16 22.24
N GLY A 10 4.31 -23.40 21.58
CA GLY A 10 4.56 -22.91 20.24
C GLY A 10 5.75 -21.93 20.18
N LEU A 11 5.89 -21.06 21.18
CA LEU A 11 7.00 -20.11 21.26
C LEU A 11 8.34 -20.81 21.47
N THR A 12 8.40 -21.78 22.39
CA THR A 12 9.65 -22.53 22.67
C THR A 12 10.04 -23.43 21.50
N ALA A 13 9.08 -24.08 20.84
CA ALA A 13 9.33 -24.85 19.62
C ALA A 13 9.84 -23.96 18.48
N PHE A 14 9.29 -22.74 18.33
CA PHE A 14 9.76 -21.76 17.36
C PHE A 14 11.21 -21.33 17.65
N PHE A 15 11.55 -21.01 18.89
CA PHE A 15 12.93 -20.66 19.25
C PHE A 15 13.92 -21.82 19.10
N LEU A 16 13.50 -23.05 19.40
CA LEU A 16 14.32 -24.24 19.17
C LEU A 16 14.56 -24.46 17.67
N CYS A 17 13.50 -24.37 16.86
CA CYS A 17 13.58 -24.51 15.41
C CYS A 17 14.46 -23.42 14.80
N LEU A 18 14.27 -22.16 15.23
CA LEU A 18 15.09 -21.03 14.81
C LEU A 18 16.56 -21.24 15.20
N ARG A 19 16.82 -21.74 16.41
CA ARG A 19 18.19 -22.04 16.86
C ARG A 19 18.82 -23.15 16.03
N VAL A 20 18.08 -24.23 15.73
CA VAL A 20 18.55 -25.32 14.86
C VAL A 20 18.83 -24.82 13.45
N LEU A 21 17.95 -23.99 12.89
CA LEU A 21 18.11 -23.37 11.58
C LEU A 21 19.38 -22.49 11.53
N VAL A 22 19.58 -21.64 12.54
CA VAL A 22 20.77 -20.79 12.68
C VAL A 22 22.03 -21.63 12.84
N THR A 23 21.96 -22.72 13.62
CA THR A 23 23.11 -23.61 13.84
C THR A 23 23.47 -24.32 12.54
N TYR A 24 22.48 -24.81 11.79
CA TYR A 24 22.68 -25.43 10.47
C TYR A 24 23.29 -24.44 9.46
N PHE A 25 22.92 -23.15 9.55
CA PHE A 25 23.49 -22.08 8.75
C PHE A 25 25.00 -21.86 9.04
N ASP A 26 25.43 -22.06 10.29
CA ASP A 26 26.85 -21.99 10.69
C ASP A 26 27.67 -23.22 10.28
N VAL A 27 27.04 -24.36 9.92
CA VAL A 27 27.74 -25.55 9.38
C VAL A 27 28.00 -25.44 7.86
N LEU A 28 27.51 -24.39 7.21
CA LEU A 28 27.77 -24.17 5.78
C LEU A 28 29.21 -23.69 5.52
N PRO A 29 29.84 -24.12 4.41
CA PRO A 29 31.18 -23.67 4.06
C PRO A 29 31.21 -22.14 3.89
N VAL A 30 32.31 -21.49 4.29
CA VAL A 30 32.46 -20.02 4.32
C VAL A 30 32.10 -19.35 2.98
N LYS A 31 32.31 -20.04 1.85
CA LYS A 31 31.88 -19.59 0.52
C LYS A 31 30.36 -19.61 0.35
N ALA A 32 29.67 -20.68 0.76
CA ALA A 32 28.22 -20.78 0.66
C ALA A 32 27.52 -19.77 1.57
N ARG A 33 28.02 -19.56 2.80
CA ARG A 33 27.50 -18.53 3.71
C ARG A 33 27.57 -17.13 3.09
N ARG A 34 28.68 -16.80 2.42
CA ARG A 34 28.86 -15.50 1.75
C ARG A 34 27.84 -15.28 0.64
N VAL A 35 27.68 -16.29 -0.22
CA VAL A 35 26.70 -16.25 -1.32
C VAL A 35 25.28 -16.12 -0.78
N VAL A 36 24.91 -16.87 0.26
CA VAL A 36 23.56 -16.78 0.85
C VAL A 36 23.31 -15.43 1.50
N CYS A 37 24.29 -14.85 2.22
CA CYS A 37 24.18 -13.51 2.78
C CYS A 37 23.99 -12.44 1.68
N GLU A 38 24.72 -12.51 0.57
CA GLU A 38 24.57 -11.55 -0.54
C GLU A 38 23.15 -11.57 -1.12
N TYR A 39 22.56 -12.74 -1.34
CA TYR A 39 21.17 -12.86 -1.80
C TYR A 39 20.15 -12.39 -0.75
N LEU A 40 20.40 -12.65 0.53
CA LEU A 40 19.54 -12.20 1.62
C LEU A 40 19.58 -10.67 1.76
N ASP A 41 20.75 -10.05 1.65
CA ASP A 41 20.91 -8.59 1.71
C ASP A 41 20.18 -7.92 0.54
N LEU A 42 20.32 -8.44 -0.67
CA LEU A 42 19.59 -7.96 -1.85
C LEU A 42 18.07 -8.12 -1.68
N GLY A 43 17.63 -9.28 -1.17
CA GLY A 43 16.22 -9.56 -0.89
C GLY A 43 15.65 -8.63 0.18
N ALA A 44 16.42 -8.34 1.23
CA ALA A 44 16.04 -7.43 2.30
C ALA A 44 15.91 -5.99 1.78
N ILE A 45 16.89 -5.50 1.01
CA ILE A 45 16.85 -4.16 0.41
C ILE A 45 15.65 -4.02 -0.53
N ALA A 46 15.42 -5.01 -1.41
CA ALA A 46 14.29 -5.01 -2.32
C ALA A 46 12.94 -5.03 -1.58
N SER A 47 12.83 -5.84 -0.52
CA SER A 47 11.61 -5.92 0.30
C SER A 47 11.34 -4.61 1.04
N ILE A 48 12.36 -3.99 1.62
CA ILE A 48 12.24 -2.68 2.28
C ILE A 48 11.82 -1.61 1.27
N ALA A 49 12.46 -1.57 0.10
CA ALA A 49 12.09 -0.65 -0.97
C ALA A 49 10.64 -0.85 -1.43
N ALA A 50 10.21 -2.10 -1.64
CA ALA A 50 8.83 -2.41 -2.02
C ALA A 50 7.82 -1.99 -0.94
N LEU A 51 8.12 -2.23 0.34
CA LEU A 51 7.30 -1.76 1.46
C LEU A 51 7.19 -0.23 1.48
N LEU A 52 8.29 0.49 1.26
CA LEU A 52 8.26 1.95 1.17
C LEU A 52 7.42 2.44 -0.02
N LEU A 53 7.53 1.80 -1.18
CA LEU A 53 6.73 2.16 -2.35
C LEU A 53 5.23 1.94 -2.13
N ILE A 54 4.84 0.80 -1.53
CA ILE A 54 3.43 0.46 -1.29
C ILE A 54 2.84 1.24 -0.11
N THR A 55 3.65 1.69 0.84
CA THR A 55 3.16 2.49 1.98
C THR A 55 3.04 3.97 1.63
N PHE A 56 4.02 4.54 0.92
CA PHE A 56 4.11 5.98 0.69
C PHE A 56 3.70 6.44 -0.71
N VAL A 57 3.94 5.65 -1.75
CA VAL A 57 3.77 6.10 -3.15
C VAL A 57 2.46 5.62 -3.74
N PHE A 58 2.19 4.33 -3.66
CA PHE A 58 1.04 3.72 -4.30
C PHE A 58 0.01 3.25 -3.28
N GLN A 59 -1.27 3.45 -3.56
CA GLN A 59 -2.35 2.82 -2.82
C GLN A 59 -3.29 2.12 -3.78
N VAL A 60 -3.52 0.83 -3.56
CA VAL A 60 -4.60 0.11 -4.22
C VAL A 60 -5.89 0.44 -3.48
N SER A 61 -6.85 1.04 -4.17
CA SER A 61 -8.18 1.33 -3.62
C SER A 61 -9.26 0.65 -4.45
N ARG A 62 -10.31 0.18 -3.78
CA ARG A 62 -11.50 -0.34 -4.44
C ARG A 62 -12.48 0.81 -4.64
N VAL A 63 -12.99 0.96 -5.86
CA VAL A 63 -14.02 1.94 -6.18
C VAL A 63 -15.35 1.44 -5.62
N GLU A 64 -16.06 2.31 -4.90
CA GLU A 64 -17.41 2.07 -4.40
C GLU A 64 -18.37 3.09 -5.04
N GLY A 65 -19.40 2.58 -5.74
CA GLY A 65 -20.45 3.35 -6.39
C GLY A 65 -20.20 3.72 -7.85
N ASP A 66 -21.25 4.23 -8.49
CA ASP A 66 -21.30 4.45 -9.95
C ASP A 66 -21.00 5.89 -10.41
N SER A 67 -20.61 6.76 -9.48
CA SER A 67 -20.50 8.21 -9.74
C SER A 67 -19.41 8.62 -10.75
N MET A 68 -18.52 7.69 -11.09
CA MET A 68 -17.41 7.90 -12.02
C MET A 68 -17.59 7.13 -13.33
N LEU A 69 -18.77 6.56 -13.60
CA LEU A 69 -19.06 5.94 -14.89
C LEU A 69 -19.00 6.96 -16.04
N PRO A 70 -18.50 6.57 -17.23
CA PRO A 70 -17.97 5.25 -17.58
C PRO A 70 -16.48 5.06 -17.23
N THR A 71 -15.83 6.05 -16.61
CA THR A 71 -14.37 6.06 -16.36
C THR A 71 -13.95 4.98 -15.37
N LEU A 72 -14.66 4.87 -14.23
CA LEU A 72 -14.41 3.87 -13.19
C LEU A 72 -15.71 3.14 -12.87
N LYS A 73 -15.64 1.81 -12.84
CA LYS A 73 -16.79 0.95 -12.53
C LYS A 73 -16.80 0.60 -11.04
N ASP A 74 -18.00 0.39 -10.49
CA ASP A 74 -18.13 -0.13 -9.13
C ASP A 74 -17.39 -1.47 -8.99
N GLY A 75 -16.71 -1.64 -7.85
CA GLY A 75 -15.89 -2.81 -7.54
C GLY A 75 -14.53 -2.88 -8.23
N GLN A 76 -14.19 -1.93 -9.11
CA GLN A 76 -12.89 -1.90 -9.77
C GLN A 76 -11.77 -1.54 -8.77
N TYR A 77 -10.65 -2.26 -8.87
CA TYR A 77 -9.42 -1.88 -8.16
C TYR A 77 -8.63 -0.87 -8.98
N THR A 78 -8.25 0.24 -8.35
CA THR A 78 -7.50 1.33 -8.99
C THR A 78 -6.22 1.61 -8.22
N LEU A 79 -5.14 1.87 -8.95
CA LEU A 79 -3.86 2.26 -8.37
C LEU A 79 -3.79 3.79 -8.26
N VAL A 80 -3.67 4.30 -7.04
CA VAL A 80 -3.63 5.72 -6.72
C VAL A 80 -2.19 6.13 -6.45
N ASN A 81 -1.72 7.18 -7.13
CA ASN A 81 -0.42 7.79 -6.85
C ASN A 81 -0.58 8.91 -5.81
N LYS A 82 -0.09 8.67 -4.59
CA LYS A 82 -0.12 9.65 -3.48
C LYS A 82 0.96 10.73 -3.58
N LEU A 83 2.01 10.46 -4.33
CA LEU A 83 3.19 11.33 -4.39
C LEU A 83 2.97 12.51 -5.35
N VAL A 84 2.16 12.33 -6.40
CA VAL A 84 1.98 13.33 -7.46
C VAL A 84 1.56 14.69 -6.90
N TYR A 85 0.61 14.72 -5.96
CA TYR A 85 0.09 15.96 -5.37
C TYR A 85 0.95 16.55 -4.25
N ARG A 86 2.06 15.90 -3.91
CA ARG A 86 3.12 16.52 -3.08
C ARG A 86 4.13 17.28 -3.92
N LEU A 87 4.21 16.97 -5.21
CA LEU A 87 5.19 17.55 -6.14
C LEU A 87 4.54 18.61 -7.03
N HIS A 88 3.28 18.42 -7.44
CA HIS A 88 2.55 19.31 -8.34
C HIS A 88 1.13 19.55 -7.82
N PRO A 89 0.57 20.77 -7.97
CA PRO A 89 -0.82 21.02 -7.63
C PRO A 89 -1.77 20.23 -8.58
N PRO A 90 -3.02 19.98 -8.15
CA PRO A 90 -4.01 19.33 -9.01
C PRO A 90 -4.38 20.19 -10.21
N GLU A 91 -4.58 19.53 -11.35
CA GLU A 91 -4.94 20.17 -12.61
C GLU A 91 -6.38 19.85 -13.02
N ARG A 92 -6.94 20.64 -13.93
CA ARG A 92 -8.28 20.37 -14.47
C ARG A 92 -8.29 19.02 -15.19
N GLY A 93 -9.35 18.25 -14.96
CA GLY A 93 -9.53 16.93 -15.54
C GLY A 93 -8.91 15.80 -14.72
N ASP A 94 -8.09 16.10 -13.71
CA ASP A 94 -7.51 15.08 -12.83
C ASP A 94 -8.58 14.27 -12.11
N VAL A 95 -8.35 12.96 -11.96
CA VAL A 95 -9.16 12.10 -11.10
C VAL A 95 -8.43 11.92 -9.78
N ILE A 96 -8.97 12.53 -8.73
CA ILE A 96 -8.31 12.61 -7.43
C ILE A 96 -9.04 11.80 -6.38
N VAL A 97 -8.28 11.33 -5.39
CA VAL A 97 -8.78 10.72 -4.18
C VAL A 97 -8.59 11.70 -3.02
N PHE A 98 -9.66 12.03 -2.32
CA PHE A 98 -9.61 12.93 -1.17
C PHE A 98 -10.52 12.44 -0.05
N ARG A 99 -10.22 12.83 1.19
CA ARG A 99 -11.06 12.50 2.35
C ARG A 99 -12.37 13.26 2.29
N SER A 100 -13.49 12.55 2.47
CA SER A 100 -14.81 13.16 2.49
C SER A 100 -14.92 14.13 3.68
N PRO A 101 -15.33 15.39 3.44
CA PRO A 101 -15.61 16.33 4.53
C PRO A 101 -16.93 16.01 5.25
N GLN A 102 -17.82 15.24 4.61
CA GLN A 102 -19.15 14.89 5.14
C GLN A 102 -19.11 13.59 5.94
N GLU A 103 -18.26 12.64 5.53
CA GLU A 103 -18.15 11.30 6.13
C GLU A 103 -16.69 11.04 6.53
N PRO A 104 -16.29 11.43 7.76
CA PRO A 104 -14.93 11.21 8.25
C PRO A 104 -14.55 9.73 8.19
N GLY A 105 -13.37 9.44 7.63
CA GLY A 105 -12.86 8.08 7.46
C GLY A 105 -13.20 7.43 6.11
N ARG A 106 -13.92 8.12 5.23
CA ARG A 106 -14.14 7.69 3.84
C ARG A 106 -13.36 8.53 2.84
N ASP A 107 -12.81 7.87 1.83
CA ASP A 107 -12.12 8.50 0.71
C ASP A 107 -13.05 8.52 -0.51
N TYR A 108 -13.15 9.68 -1.18
CA TYR A 108 -13.94 9.88 -2.40
C TYR A 108 -13.04 10.02 -3.62
N ILE A 109 -13.50 9.44 -4.73
CA ILE A 109 -12.86 9.55 -6.03
C ILE A 109 -13.73 10.44 -6.91
N LYS A 110 -13.19 11.58 -7.35
CA LYS A 110 -13.90 12.55 -8.21
C LYS A 110 -12.97 13.16 -9.24
N ARG A 111 -13.55 13.75 -10.29
CA ARG A 111 -12.82 14.51 -11.30
C ARG A 111 -12.78 16.00 -10.93
N VAL A 112 -11.61 16.62 -11.05
CA VAL A 112 -11.43 18.06 -10.88
C VAL A 112 -12.01 18.79 -12.10
N ILE A 113 -13.07 19.57 -11.88
CA ILE A 113 -13.73 20.37 -12.92
C ILE A 113 -13.31 21.84 -12.91
N ALA A 114 -12.86 22.35 -11.76
CA ALA A 114 -12.43 23.73 -11.58
C ALA A 114 -11.33 23.84 -10.50
N LEU A 115 -10.57 24.91 -10.58
CA LEU A 115 -9.43 25.28 -9.74
C LEU A 115 -9.75 26.54 -8.91
N PRO A 116 -8.94 26.85 -7.89
CA PRO A 116 -9.16 28.04 -7.06
C PRO A 116 -9.22 29.34 -7.90
N GLY A 117 -10.24 30.16 -7.66
CA GLY A 117 -10.46 31.43 -8.36
C GLY A 117 -11.38 31.35 -9.58
N GLU A 118 -11.82 30.16 -9.96
CA GLU A 118 -12.69 29.95 -11.12
C GLU A 118 -14.17 29.92 -10.70
N THR A 119 -15.05 30.40 -11.59
CA THR A 119 -16.50 30.32 -11.41
C THR A 119 -17.06 29.20 -12.28
N ILE A 120 -17.85 28.31 -11.67
CA ILE A 120 -18.58 27.26 -12.38
C ILE A 120 -20.06 27.61 -12.45
N GLU A 121 -20.69 27.30 -13.57
CA GLU A 121 -22.12 27.42 -13.74
C GLU A 121 -22.68 26.07 -14.16
N ILE A 122 -23.80 25.66 -13.56
CA ILE A 122 -24.49 24.43 -13.95
C ILE A 122 -25.74 24.82 -14.72
N ARG A 123 -25.80 24.52 -16.02
CA ARG A 123 -26.99 24.74 -16.85
C ARG A 123 -27.51 23.42 -17.40
N ASN A 124 -28.78 23.13 -17.16
CA ASN A 124 -29.46 21.92 -17.64
C ASN A 124 -28.74 20.61 -17.26
N GLY A 125 -28.06 20.58 -16.11
CA GLY A 125 -27.30 19.40 -15.65
C GLY A 125 -25.88 19.27 -16.21
N TRP A 126 -25.41 20.28 -16.96
CA TRP A 126 -24.05 20.34 -17.50
C TRP A 126 -23.25 21.45 -16.81
N VAL A 127 -21.96 21.18 -16.60
CA VAL A 127 -20.95 22.14 -16.14
C VAL A 127 -20.23 22.72 -17.35
#